data_AF-A0A9W6BSL2-F1
#
_entry.id   AF-A0A9W6BSL2-F1
#
_cell.length_a   1.000
_cell.length_b   1.000
_cell.length_c   1.000
_cell.angle_alpha   90.00
_cell.angle_beta   90.00
_cell.angle_gamma   90.00
#
_symmetry.space_group_name_H-M   'P 1'
#
loop_
_entity.id
_entity.type
_entity.pdbx_description
1 polymer ?
#
loop_
_entity_poly.entity_id
_entity_poly.type
_entity_poly.pdbx_seq_one_letter_code
_entity_poly.pdbx_strand_id
1 'polypeptide(L)'
;MSRVFQPVGQKRLTNIAVVRLKKNGERFEIACYKNKVGDWRSGIEKDLDEVLQTTTIFHNVGKGVVAKDKELLAAFGSTDQKTICLEILAKGELQVSDKERKLEYEHLFKDVAGVLVEKCVNPATHRPYTLSMLERALRDIHFNLDPKKSAKQQALEALPLLQKEFPIERARMHLKLCVGVEAQQELEQLLQREAAEVESIDVGAGGVCTVVAQVEPGAFRNLHNFVQTSARGSGRLEVLSLAVMAGGATLEEFANWGAQPVAVAVPAAVSLGGRPASGGEAAAAAESNGGASGPYATAAEGQRRASGAAASGSGRTGQAAAAAAGAAGTGGRRGGGEADGGGAGAAGVQAVVYPRGPVRELPEEHSSRRERFAELDTLQPGWTVELRTKGDTVEAVFFHPSGERVGAFANARRMALQASKATA
;
A
#
# COMPACT_ATOMS: atom_id res chain seq x y z
N MET A 1 -19.58 15.85 56.92
CA MET A 1 -19.90 15.15 55.67
C MET A 1 -18.67 15.16 54.78
N SER A 2 -17.97 14.03 54.68
CA SER A 2 -16.79 13.85 53.83
C SER A 2 -17.21 13.91 52.36
N ARG A 3 -16.87 14.99 51.65
CA ARG A 3 -17.02 15.10 50.20
C ARG A 3 -16.11 14.07 49.55
N VAL A 4 -16.71 13.01 49.00
CA VAL A 4 -15.98 12.04 48.17
C VAL A 4 -15.48 12.79 46.93
N PHE A 5 -14.17 12.95 46.82
CA PHE A 5 -13.49 13.55 45.67
C PHE A 5 -13.45 12.53 44.53
N GLN A 6 -14.60 12.23 43.94
CA GLN A 6 -14.65 11.48 42.70
C GLN A 6 -14.16 12.39 41.56
N PRO A 7 -13.26 11.91 40.68
CA PRO A 7 -12.85 12.68 39.51
C PRO A 7 -14.07 12.95 38.64
N VAL A 8 -14.50 14.21 38.58
CA VAL A 8 -15.69 14.69 37.86
C VAL A 8 -15.49 14.73 36.34
N GLY A 9 -14.37 14.20 35.84
CA GLY A 9 -14.00 14.18 34.43
C GLY A 9 -14.83 13.18 33.63
N GLN A 10 -16.12 13.42 33.48
CA GLN A 10 -16.99 12.61 32.63
C GLN A 10 -16.68 12.92 31.16
N LYS A 11 -15.92 12.04 30.51
CA LYS A 11 -15.74 12.08 29.05
C LYS A 11 -17.03 11.59 28.39
N ARG A 12 -17.89 12.53 27.98
CA ARG A 12 -19.23 12.23 27.43
C ARG A 12 -19.20 11.56 26.06
N LEU A 13 -18.14 11.79 25.29
CA LEU A 13 -18.00 11.27 23.93
C LEU A 13 -16.62 10.60 23.79
N THR A 14 -16.60 9.35 23.32
CA THR A 14 -15.40 8.52 23.13
C THR A 14 -15.07 8.38 21.65
N ASN A 15 -13.78 8.38 21.30
CA ASN A 15 -13.28 8.12 19.93
C ASN A 15 -13.86 9.05 18.85
N ILE A 16 -13.89 10.35 19.11
CA ILE A 16 -14.42 11.38 18.21
C ILE A 16 -13.30 11.92 17.31
N ALA A 17 -13.61 12.25 16.07
CA ALA A 17 -12.87 13.20 15.23
C ALA A 17 -13.52 14.58 15.32
N VAL A 18 -12.70 15.61 15.46
CA VAL A 18 -13.18 16.99 15.51
C VAL A 18 -12.87 17.67 14.18
N VAL A 19 -13.90 18.19 13.52
CA VAL A 19 -13.71 19.08 12.37
C VAL A 19 -13.94 20.51 12.84
N ARG A 20 -12.96 21.38 12.59
CA ARG A 20 -12.96 22.77 13.05
C ARG A 20 -13.09 23.73 11.88
N LEU A 21 -13.97 24.72 12.01
CA LEU A 21 -14.06 25.86 11.10
C LEU A 21 -13.97 27.17 11.91
N LYS A 22 -13.14 28.11 11.44
CA LYS A 22 -13.06 29.46 12.00
C LYS A 22 -13.78 30.44 11.07
N LYS A 23 -14.85 31.08 11.55
CA LYS A 23 -15.68 32.02 10.77
C LYS A 23 -16.07 33.20 11.67
N ASN A 24 -16.02 34.43 11.14
CA ASN A 24 -16.28 35.67 11.90
C ASN A 24 -15.49 35.81 13.21
N GLY A 25 -14.25 35.30 13.26
CA GLY A 25 -13.40 35.37 14.45
C GLY A 25 -13.69 34.29 15.50
N GLU A 26 -14.83 33.61 15.42
CA GLU A 26 -15.23 32.52 16.31
C GLU A 26 -14.84 31.14 15.73
N ARG A 27 -14.76 30.16 16.63
CA ARG A 27 -14.45 28.76 16.29
C ARG A 27 -15.70 27.92 16.45
N PHE A 28 -15.99 27.13 15.44
CA PHE A 28 -17.06 26.15 15.43
C PHE A 28 -16.45 24.77 15.17
N GLU A 29 -16.91 23.78 15.92
CA GLU A 29 -16.42 22.41 15.93
C GLU A 29 -17.61 21.46 15.89
N ILE A 30 -17.47 20.38 15.13
CA ILE A 30 -18.45 19.30 15.05
C ILE A 30 -17.81 17.97 15.48
N ALA A 31 -18.64 17.11 16.05
CA ALA A 31 -18.25 15.77 16.50
C ALA A 31 -18.58 14.74 15.42
N CYS A 32 -17.55 14.15 14.83
CA CYS A 32 -17.68 13.16 13.76
C CYS A 32 -17.05 11.83 14.16
N TYR A 33 -17.39 10.75 13.44
CA TYR A 33 -16.66 9.49 13.51
C TYR A 33 -15.35 9.58 12.71
N LYS A 34 -14.25 9.08 13.28
CA LYS A 34 -12.89 9.25 12.73
C LYS A 34 -12.71 8.79 11.28
N ASN A 35 -13.22 7.61 10.95
CA ASN A 35 -13.00 7.02 9.62
C ASN A 35 -13.95 7.61 8.56
N LYS A 36 -15.09 8.14 9.00
CA LYS A 36 -16.20 8.55 8.12
C LYS A 36 -15.98 9.93 7.49
N VAL A 37 -15.20 10.80 8.11
CA VAL A 37 -14.94 12.17 7.58
C VAL A 37 -14.15 12.13 6.26
N GLY A 38 -13.20 11.19 6.12
CA GLY A 38 -12.45 11.00 4.89
C GLY A 38 -13.33 10.49 3.75
N ASP A 39 -14.19 9.52 4.05
CA ASP A 39 -15.13 8.92 3.09
C ASP A 39 -16.17 9.93 2.60
N TRP A 40 -16.65 10.80 3.49
CA TRP A 40 -17.53 11.93 3.15
C TRP A 40 -16.88 12.88 2.14
N ARG A 41 -15.61 13.26 2.37
CA ARG A 41 -14.86 14.13 1.45
C ARG A 41 -14.58 13.46 0.11
N SER A 42 -14.44 12.14 0.12
CA SER A 42 -14.24 11.32 -1.08
C SER A 42 -15.57 11.06 -1.82
N GLY A 43 -16.71 11.41 -1.22
CA GLY A 43 -18.04 11.22 -1.79
C GLY A 43 -18.56 9.77 -1.75
N ILE A 44 -17.90 8.92 -0.96
CA ILE A 44 -18.26 7.50 -0.80
C ILE A 44 -19.54 7.38 0.04
N GLU A 45 -19.61 8.13 1.14
CA GLU A 45 -20.77 8.19 2.02
C GLU A 45 -21.56 9.48 1.82
N LYS A 46 -22.90 9.37 1.84
CA LYS A 46 -23.83 10.46 1.56
C LYS A 46 -24.82 10.75 2.69
N ASP A 47 -24.86 9.89 3.71
CA ASP A 47 -25.76 10.03 4.84
C ASP A 47 -25.08 10.76 6.01
N LEU A 48 -25.63 11.91 6.38
CA LEU A 48 -25.06 12.79 7.41
C LEU A 48 -25.04 12.15 8.81
N ASP A 49 -26.05 11.33 9.11
CA ASP A 49 -26.22 10.69 10.42
C ASP A 49 -25.18 9.58 10.67
N GLU A 50 -24.56 9.02 9.62
CA GLU A 50 -23.46 8.06 9.76
C GLU A 50 -22.11 8.73 9.99
N VAL A 51 -21.94 9.96 9.51
CA VAL A 51 -20.69 10.72 9.63
C VAL A 51 -20.62 11.47 10.97
N LEU A 52 -21.74 12.07 11.38
CA LEU A 52 -21.83 12.86 12.60
C LEU A 52 -22.22 11.99 13.81
N GLN A 53 -21.59 12.23 14.96
CA GLN A 53 -22.07 11.64 16.22
C GLN A 53 -23.27 12.41 16.78
N THR A 54 -23.31 13.72 16.54
CA THR A 54 -24.39 14.59 16.99
C THR A 54 -24.50 15.75 16.01
N THR A 55 -25.73 16.18 15.70
CA THR A 55 -26.02 17.30 14.80
C THR A 55 -25.77 18.68 15.42
N THR A 56 -25.48 18.74 16.73
CA THR A 56 -25.23 19.99 17.46
C THR A 56 -23.83 20.52 17.20
N ILE A 57 -23.73 21.83 16.99
CA ILE A 57 -22.47 22.54 16.75
C ILE A 57 -21.90 23.05 18.08
N PHE A 58 -20.60 22.89 18.28
CA PHE A 58 -19.90 23.27 19.49
C PHE A 58 -18.89 24.38 19.20
N HIS A 59 -18.55 25.19 20.21
CA HIS A 59 -17.30 25.96 20.18
C HIS A 59 -16.09 25.09 20.54
N ASN A 60 -16.32 24.09 21.40
CA ASN A 60 -15.31 23.12 21.78
C ASN A 60 -15.97 21.76 22.07
N VAL A 61 -15.70 20.77 21.23
CA VAL A 61 -16.28 19.42 21.37
C VAL A 61 -15.74 18.73 22.63
N GLY A 62 -14.45 18.89 22.94
CA GLY A 62 -13.81 18.26 24.10
C GLY A 62 -14.34 18.76 25.44
N LYS A 63 -14.77 20.02 25.52
CA LYS A 63 -15.40 20.63 26.71
C LYS A 63 -16.94 20.57 26.68
N GLY A 64 -17.53 20.16 25.56
CA GLY A 64 -18.99 20.11 25.37
C GLY A 64 -19.66 21.49 25.39
N VAL A 65 -18.96 22.55 24.98
CA VAL A 65 -19.51 23.91 24.94
C VAL A 65 -20.25 24.12 23.62
N VAL A 66 -21.58 24.16 23.67
CA VAL A 66 -22.46 24.34 22.50
C VAL A 66 -22.45 25.79 22.02
N ALA A 67 -22.48 26.01 20.71
CA ALA A 67 -22.61 27.35 20.11
C ALA A 67 -24.05 27.85 20.22
N LYS A 68 -24.25 29.15 20.50
CA LYS A 68 -25.60 29.70 20.61
C LYS A 68 -26.17 30.01 19.23
N ASP A 69 -27.49 29.89 19.08
CA ASP A 69 -28.19 30.19 17.82
C ASP A 69 -27.92 31.60 17.28
N LYS A 70 -27.70 32.59 18.17
CA LYS A 70 -27.34 33.96 17.78
C LYS A 70 -25.99 34.05 17.07
N GLU A 71 -25.01 33.28 17.55
CA GLU A 71 -23.65 33.22 17.00
C GLU A 71 -23.64 32.43 15.68
N LEU A 72 -24.42 31.35 15.61
CA LEU A 72 -24.66 30.59 14.38
C LEU A 72 -25.29 31.46 13.29
N LEU A 73 -26.31 32.26 13.64
CA LEU A 73 -26.96 33.16 12.70
C LEU A 73 -25.99 34.25 12.19
N ALA A 74 -25.16 34.80 13.08
CA ALA A 74 -24.16 35.80 12.71
C ALA A 74 -23.04 35.24 11.82
N ALA A 75 -22.61 33.99 12.06
CA ALA A 75 -21.51 33.37 11.33
C ALA A 75 -21.96 32.71 10.01
N PHE A 76 -23.11 32.03 10.01
CA PHE A 76 -23.57 31.21 8.88
C PHE A 76 -24.80 31.77 8.17
N GLY A 77 -25.50 32.75 8.74
CA GLY A 77 -26.72 33.31 8.17
C GLY A 77 -27.93 32.36 8.22
N SER A 78 -27.81 31.24 8.93
CA SER A 78 -28.84 30.21 9.07
C SER A 78 -28.88 29.71 10.52
N THR A 79 -30.06 29.26 10.94
CA THR A 79 -30.28 28.55 12.22
C THR A 79 -30.34 27.04 12.05
N ASP A 80 -30.37 26.55 10.80
CA ASP A 80 -30.45 25.11 10.54
C ASP A 80 -29.09 24.42 10.77
N GLN A 81 -29.02 23.64 11.85
CA GLN A 81 -27.81 22.94 12.26
C GLN A 81 -27.31 21.95 11.19
N LYS A 82 -28.21 21.32 10.43
CA LYS A 82 -27.82 20.35 9.39
C LYS A 82 -27.06 21.03 8.25
N THR A 83 -27.59 22.14 7.74
CA THR A 83 -26.95 22.93 6.68
C THR A 83 -25.59 23.47 7.14
N ILE A 84 -25.48 23.90 8.39
CA ILE A 84 -24.21 24.40 8.96
C ILE A 84 -23.19 23.26 9.09
N CYS A 85 -23.59 22.08 9.55
CA CYS A 85 -22.72 20.91 9.62
C CYS A 85 -22.15 20.53 8.25
N LEU A 86 -22.95 20.60 7.18
CA LEU A 86 -22.48 20.38 5.81
C LEU A 86 -21.41 21.40 5.40
N GLU A 87 -21.61 22.69 5.72
CA GLU A 87 -20.61 23.72 5.43
C GLU A 87 -19.31 23.50 6.22
N ILE A 88 -19.41 23.10 7.49
CA ILE A 88 -18.25 22.79 8.34
C ILE A 88 -17.52 21.54 7.85
N LEU A 89 -18.22 20.49 7.41
CA LEU A 89 -17.58 19.29 6.84
C LEU A 89 -16.79 19.61 5.57
N ALA A 90 -17.35 20.46 4.71
CA ALA A 90 -16.76 20.83 3.42
C ALA A 90 -15.57 21.80 3.55
N LYS A 91 -15.70 22.85 4.37
CA LYS A 91 -14.67 23.92 4.49
C LYS A 91 -13.79 23.79 5.71
N GLY A 92 -14.19 23.00 6.70
CA GLY A 92 -13.47 22.85 7.96
C GLY A 92 -12.20 22.02 7.81
N GLU A 93 -11.32 22.13 8.80
CA GLU A 93 -10.11 21.34 8.92
C GLU A 93 -10.35 20.17 9.86
N LEU A 94 -10.03 18.95 9.42
CA LEU A 94 -10.09 17.76 10.26
C LEU A 94 -8.89 17.78 11.21
N GLN A 95 -9.16 17.78 12.51
CA GLN A 95 -8.11 17.63 13.50
C GLN A 95 -7.74 16.15 13.62
N VAL A 96 -6.68 15.76 12.93
CA VAL A 96 -6.05 14.45 13.08
C VAL A 96 -5.28 14.38 14.40
N SER A 97 -5.28 13.20 15.03
CA SER A 97 -4.44 12.92 16.19
C SER A 97 -2.95 12.90 15.80
N ASP A 98 -2.04 13.20 16.73
CA ASP A 98 -0.59 13.14 16.45
C ASP A 98 -0.14 11.74 15.99
N LYS A 99 -0.77 10.69 16.53
CA LYS A 99 -0.52 9.30 16.09
C LYS A 99 -0.99 9.05 14.65
N GLU A 100 -2.17 9.56 14.30
CA GLU A 100 -2.74 9.41 12.96
C GLU A 100 -1.91 10.20 11.94
N ARG A 101 -1.53 11.44 12.26
CA ARG A 101 -0.63 12.25 11.43
C ARG A 101 0.71 11.54 11.19
N LYS A 102 1.27 10.89 12.21
CA LYS A 102 2.52 10.13 12.07
C LYS A 102 2.35 8.92 11.15
N LEU A 103 1.24 8.19 11.28
CA LEU A 103 0.93 7.06 10.39
C LEU A 103 0.73 7.53 8.96
N GLU A 104 -0.07 8.57 8.72
CA GLU A 104 -0.27 9.17 7.40
C GLU A 104 1.05 9.61 6.77
N TYR A 105 1.94 10.23 7.57
CA TYR A 105 3.27 10.62 7.13
C TYR A 105 4.14 9.39 6.77
N GLU A 106 4.15 8.35 7.61
CA GLU A 106 4.88 7.11 7.35
C GLU A 106 4.35 6.38 6.10
N HIS A 107 3.03 6.40 5.87
CA HIS A 107 2.41 5.85 4.66
C HIS A 107 2.83 6.64 3.42
N LEU A 108 2.69 7.96 3.44
CA LEU A 108 3.11 8.83 2.34
C LEU A 108 4.61 8.68 2.05
N PHE A 109 5.44 8.54 3.09
CA PHE A 109 6.87 8.31 2.97
C PHE A 109 7.19 6.99 2.26
N LYS A 110 6.48 5.92 2.61
CA LYS A 110 6.58 4.62 1.93
C LYS A 110 6.12 4.69 0.48
N ASP A 111 5.04 5.42 0.20
CA ASP A 111 4.51 5.58 -1.15
C ASP A 111 5.52 6.34 -2.03
N VAL A 112 6.13 7.40 -1.52
CA VAL A 112 7.19 8.15 -2.23
C VAL A 112 8.40 7.26 -2.49
N ALA A 113 8.87 6.51 -1.49
CA ALA A 113 9.95 5.56 -1.66
C ALA A 113 9.61 4.47 -2.70
N GLY A 114 8.37 3.97 -2.70
CA GLY A 114 7.87 2.99 -3.67
C GLY A 114 7.90 3.53 -5.10
N VAL A 115 7.45 4.78 -5.31
CA VAL A 115 7.55 5.44 -6.62
C VAL A 115 9.00 5.56 -7.08
N LEU A 116 9.93 5.85 -6.18
CA LEU A 116 11.36 5.91 -6.52
C LEU A 116 11.93 4.54 -6.88
N VAL A 117 11.57 3.47 -6.16
CA VAL A 117 11.98 2.08 -6.50
C VAL A 117 11.56 1.71 -7.91
N GLU A 118 10.33 2.04 -8.32
CA GLU A 118 9.83 1.70 -9.65
C GLU A 118 10.46 2.50 -10.79
N LYS A 119 11.03 3.67 -10.50
CA LYS A 119 11.43 4.65 -11.52
C LYS A 119 12.91 4.97 -11.51
N CYS A 120 13.68 4.46 -10.55
CA CYS A 120 15.08 4.78 -10.37
C CYS A 120 15.95 3.53 -10.30
N VAL A 121 17.16 3.65 -10.84
CA VAL A 121 18.18 2.61 -10.89
C VAL A 121 19.52 3.17 -10.47
N ASN A 122 20.43 2.27 -10.10
CA ASN A 122 21.83 2.61 -9.97
C ASN A 122 22.46 2.79 -11.38
N PRO A 123 23.14 3.90 -11.67
CA PRO A 123 23.75 4.16 -12.98
C PRO A 123 24.87 3.16 -13.33
N ALA A 124 25.56 2.59 -12.34
CA ALA A 124 26.67 1.67 -12.59
C ALA A 124 26.21 0.22 -12.84
N THR A 125 25.14 -0.21 -12.17
CA THR A 125 24.68 -1.62 -12.23
C THR A 125 23.37 -1.80 -12.98
N HIS A 126 22.66 -0.71 -13.28
CA HIS A 126 21.29 -0.69 -13.81
C HIS A 126 20.28 -1.50 -12.98
N ARG A 127 20.58 -1.71 -11.69
CA ARG A 127 19.73 -2.46 -10.76
C ARG A 127 18.80 -1.53 -9.97
N PRO A 128 17.58 -2.00 -9.63
CA PRO A 128 16.70 -1.26 -8.73
C PRO A 128 17.28 -1.20 -7.33
N TYR A 129 17.02 -0.08 -6.67
CA TYR A 129 17.17 0.04 -5.23
C TYR A 129 16.04 -0.68 -4.50
N THR A 130 16.33 -1.19 -3.30
CA THR A 130 15.27 -1.72 -2.42
C THR A 130 14.53 -0.59 -1.72
N LEU A 131 13.28 -0.85 -1.30
CA LEU A 131 12.47 0.12 -0.58
C LEU A 131 13.19 0.65 0.68
N SER A 132 13.78 -0.25 1.47
CA SER A 132 14.47 0.11 2.71
C SER A 132 15.69 1.00 2.49
N MET A 133 16.42 0.83 1.37
CA MET A 133 17.56 1.69 1.02
C MET A 133 17.10 3.11 0.71
N LEU A 134 16.05 3.25 -0.11
CA LEU A 134 15.51 4.56 -0.46
C LEU A 134 14.82 5.25 0.73
N GLU A 135 14.15 4.49 1.59
CA GLU A 135 13.62 5.03 2.84
C GLU A 135 14.72 5.60 3.74
N ARG A 136 15.87 4.92 3.84
CA ARG A 136 17.01 5.42 4.60
C ARG A 136 17.61 6.65 3.92
N ALA A 137 17.84 6.61 2.61
CA ALA A 137 18.37 7.74 1.86
C ALA A 137 17.49 9.00 1.99
N LEU A 138 16.16 8.85 1.91
CA LEU A 138 15.20 9.94 2.11
C LEU A 138 15.25 10.54 3.54
N ARG A 139 15.51 9.70 4.57
CA ARG A 139 15.71 10.16 5.94
C ARG A 139 17.06 10.89 6.10
N ASP A 140 18.11 10.39 5.48
CA ASP A 140 19.46 10.97 5.55
C ASP A 140 19.50 12.38 4.93
N ILE A 141 18.78 12.59 3.81
CA ILE A 141 18.64 13.93 3.21
C ILE A 141 17.63 14.84 3.93
N HIS A 142 16.97 14.35 4.99
CA HIS A 142 15.96 15.06 5.76
C HIS A 142 14.85 15.69 4.89
N PHE A 143 14.35 14.95 3.90
CA PHE A 143 13.33 15.45 2.98
C PHE A 143 11.99 15.68 3.69
N ASN A 144 11.45 16.89 3.61
CA ASN A 144 10.17 17.21 4.21
C ASN A 144 9.01 16.92 3.26
N LEU A 145 8.16 15.95 3.62
CA LEU A 145 6.98 15.58 2.83
C LEU A 145 5.79 16.49 3.10
N ASP A 146 5.10 16.86 2.03
CA ASP A 146 3.89 17.67 2.07
C ASP A 146 2.64 16.79 1.89
N PRO A 147 1.73 16.66 2.88
CA PRO A 147 0.53 15.83 2.76
C PRO A 147 -0.45 16.28 1.66
N LYS A 148 -0.29 17.52 1.15
CA LYS A 148 -1.16 18.10 0.12
C LYS A 148 -0.73 17.72 -1.30
N LYS A 149 0.53 17.33 -1.50
CA LYS A 149 1.08 16.98 -2.80
C LYS A 149 0.98 15.48 -3.02
N SER A 150 0.84 15.05 -4.27
CA SER A 150 0.86 13.62 -4.59
C SER A 150 2.24 13.01 -4.35
N ALA A 151 2.30 11.72 -4.01
CA ALA A 151 3.56 10.99 -3.83
C ALA A 151 4.48 11.07 -5.08
N LYS A 152 3.90 11.05 -6.28
CA LYS A 152 4.65 11.16 -7.54
C LYS A 152 5.31 12.53 -7.73
N GLN A 153 4.61 13.61 -7.42
CA GLN A 153 5.18 14.96 -7.49
C GLN A 153 6.33 15.10 -6.48
N GLN A 154 6.12 14.59 -5.26
CA GLN A 154 7.15 14.63 -4.21
C GLN A 154 8.37 13.79 -4.57
N ALA A 155 8.20 12.62 -5.18
CA ALA A 155 9.31 11.80 -5.67
C ALA A 155 10.15 12.54 -6.72
N LEU A 156 9.53 13.31 -7.62
CA LEU A 156 10.23 14.12 -8.62
C LEU A 156 10.99 15.30 -7.98
N GLU A 157 10.46 15.89 -6.91
CA GLU A 157 11.15 16.93 -6.13
C GLU A 157 12.31 16.37 -5.30
N ALA A 158 12.16 15.13 -4.79
CA ALA A 158 13.18 14.45 -3.99
C ALA A 158 14.36 13.94 -4.82
N LEU A 159 14.13 13.53 -6.08
CA LEU A 159 15.16 12.90 -6.92
C LEU A 159 16.44 13.75 -7.10
N PRO A 160 16.38 15.05 -7.44
CA PRO A 160 17.58 15.89 -7.58
C PRO A 160 18.32 16.11 -6.27
N LEU A 161 17.63 16.02 -5.13
CA LEU A 161 18.23 16.12 -3.81
C LEU A 161 18.96 14.84 -3.45
N LEU A 162 18.34 13.69 -3.74
CA LEU A 162 18.96 12.38 -3.59
C LEU A 162 20.19 12.22 -4.50
N GLN A 163 20.15 12.74 -5.73
CA GLN A 163 21.25 12.69 -6.70
C GLN A 163 22.57 13.33 -6.23
N LYS A 164 22.51 14.26 -5.26
CA LYS A 164 23.71 14.94 -4.75
C LYS A 164 24.53 14.05 -3.81
N GLU A 165 23.83 13.25 -3.00
CA GLU A 165 24.43 12.41 -1.97
C GLU A 165 24.52 10.94 -2.41
N PHE A 166 23.58 10.50 -3.24
CA PHE A 166 23.43 9.11 -3.68
C PHE A 166 23.42 8.99 -5.22
N PRO A 167 24.01 7.94 -5.78
CA PRO A 167 24.05 7.64 -7.22
C PRO A 167 22.71 7.13 -7.76
N ILE A 168 21.73 8.01 -7.89
CA ILE A 168 20.41 7.59 -8.34
C ILE A 168 20.09 8.20 -9.70
N GLU A 169 19.86 7.37 -10.69
CA GLU A 169 19.43 7.81 -12.02
C GLU A 169 18.00 7.34 -12.27
N ARG A 170 17.27 8.11 -13.08
CA ARG A 170 15.95 7.68 -13.53
C ARG A 170 16.10 6.56 -14.54
N ALA A 171 15.30 5.50 -14.39
CA ALA A 171 15.32 4.37 -15.30
C ALA A 171 14.98 4.81 -16.73
N ARG A 172 15.77 4.32 -17.70
CA ARG A 172 15.53 4.51 -19.13
C ARG A 172 14.30 3.70 -19.56
N MET A 173 13.56 4.25 -20.51
CA MET A 173 12.39 3.62 -21.13
C MET A 173 12.83 2.82 -22.34
N HIS A 174 12.19 1.68 -22.56
CA HIS A 174 12.41 0.90 -23.77
C HIS A 174 11.32 1.20 -24.78
N LEU A 175 11.70 1.84 -25.89
CA LEU A 175 10.78 2.29 -26.93
C LEU A 175 11.02 1.52 -28.21
N LYS A 176 9.92 1.20 -28.90
CA LYS A 176 9.91 0.69 -30.26
C LYS A 176 9.27 1.73 -31.16
N LEU A 177 10.05 2.22 -32.11
CA LEU A 177 9.70 3.30 -33.02
C LEU A 177 9.57 2.70 -34.41
N CYS A 178 8.40 2.85 -35.03
CA CYS A 178 8.17 2.45 -36.42
C CYS A 178 8.08 3.71 -37.29
N VAL A 179 9.04 3.89 -38.19
CA VAL A 179 9.13 5.03 -39.12
C VAL A 179 9.35 4.55 -40.56
N GLY A 180 9.05 5.39 -41.55
CA GLY A 180 9.40 5.09 -42.95
C GLY A 180 10.91 5.10 -43.16
N VAL A 181 11.41 4.34 -44.14
CA VAL A 181 12.84 4.26 -44.47
C VAL A 181 13.46 5.63 -44.77
N GLU A 182 12.69 6.56 -45.34
CA GLU A 182 13.12 7.93 -45.66
C GLU A 182 13.49 8.75 -44.41
N ALA A 183 12.83 8.50 -43.28
CA ALA A 183 13.02 9.25 -42.03
C ALA A 183 13.98 8.56 -41.04
N GLN A 184 14.63 7.45 -41.44
CA GLN A 184 15.52 6.68 -40.56
C GLN A 184 16.74 7.50 -40.12
N GLN A 185 17.43 8.16 -41.06
CA GLN A 185 18.65 8.91 -40.74
C GLN A 185 18.39 10.09 -39.81
N GLU A 186 17.25 10.77 -39.99
CA GLU A 186 16.83 11.86 -39.11
C GLU A 186 16.44 11.34 -37.72
N LEU A 187 15.82 10.16 -37.63
CA LEU A 187 15.49 9.51 -36.35
C LEU A 187 16.76 9.14 -35.59
N GLU A 188 17.76 8.56 -36.25
CA GLU A 188 19.04 8.19 -35.62
C GLU A 188 19.79 9.43 -35.12
N GLN A 189 19.80 10.53 -35.89
CA GLN A 189 20.38 11.80 -35.44
C GLN A 189 19.65 12.37 -34.23
N LEU A 190 18.31 12.26 -34.20
CA LEU A 190 17.51 12.70 -33.07
C LEU A 190 17.77 11.83 -31.83
N LEU A 191 17.86 10.51 -31.99
CA LEU A 191 18.21 9.58 -30.90
C LEU A 191 19.60 9.87 -30.34
N GLN A 192 20.59 10.10 -31.19
CA GLN A 192 21.95 10.46 -30.78
C GLN A 192 21.99 11.80 -30.03
N ARG A 193 21.20 12.78 -30.47
CA ARG A 193 21.10 14.09 -29.80
C ARG A 193 20.51 13.99 -28.40
N GLU A 194 19.51 13.13 -28.23
CA GLU A 194 18.81 12.92 -26.96
C GLU A 194 19.49 11.85 -26.08
N ALA A 195 20.73 11.44 -26.42
CA ALA A 195 21.53 10.44 -25.71
C ALA A 195 20.84 9.08 -25.53
N ALA A 196 20.04 8.67 -26.51
CA ALA A 196 19.41 7.36 -26.55
C ALA A 196 20.39 6.26 -27.00
N GLU A 197 20.27 5.09 -26.40
CA GLU A 197 21.05 3.91 -26.77
C GLU A 197 20.21 3.00 -27.65
N VAL A 198 20.66 2.74 -28.88
CA VAL A 198 19.92 1.95 -29.87
C VAL A 198 20.33 0.48 -29.75
N GLU A 199 19.36 -0.40 -29.50
CA GLU A 199 19.61 -1.85 -29.39
C GLU A 199 19.50 -2.56 -30.73
N SER A 200 18.44 -2.28 -31.50
CA SER A 200 18.24 -2.90 -32.81
C SER A 200 17.56 -1.96 -33.81
N ILE A 201 17.96 -2.11 -35.07
CA ILE A 201 17.38 -1.41 -36.22
C ILE A 201 17.02 -2.49 -37.24
N ASP A 202 15.73 -2.71 -37.41
CA ASP A 202 15.18 -3.70 -38.32
C ASP A 202 14.49 -3.00 -39.49
N VAL A 203 15.12 -3.03 -40.66
CA VAL A 203 14.53 -2.50 -41.90
C VAL A 203 13.70 -3.59 -42.55
N GLY A 204 12.38 -3.49 -42.42
CA GLY A 204 11.45 -4.44 -43.02
C GLY A 204 11.33 -4.24 -44.53
N ALA A 205 11.18 -5.35 -45.27
CA ALA A 205 11.05 -5.36 -46.74
C ALA A 205 9.85 -4.54 -47.29
N GLY A 206 8.95 -4.06 -46.42
CA GLY A 206 7.78 -3.24 -46.76
C GLY A 206 7.98 -1.72 -46.64
N GLY A 207 9.21 -1.22 -46.57
CA GLY A 207 9.48 0.23 -46.49
C GLY A 207 9.24 0.85 -45.10
N VAL A 208 9.17 0.02 -44.06
CA VAL A 208 9.04 0.44 -42.66
C VAL A 208 10.27 0.00 -41.88
N CYS A 209 10.90 0.94 -41.20
CA CYS A 209 12.02 0.74 -40.29
C CYS A 209 11.51 0.68 -38.85
N THR A 210 11.89 -0.36 -38.12
CA THR A 210 11.61 -0.53 -36.70
C THR A 210 12.89 -0.32 -35.92
N VAL A 211 12.91 0.65 -35.01
CA VAL A 211 14.04 0.94 -34.14
C VAL A 211 13.65 0.65 -32.70
N VAL A 212 14.42 -0.19 -32.02
CA VAL A 212 14.30 -0.41 -30.58
C VAL A 212 15.43 0.36 -29.89
N ALA A 213 15.07 1.29 -29.01
CA ALA A 213 16.02 2.14 -28.31
C ALA A 213 15.64 2.35 -26.84
N GLN A 214 16.66 2.43 -25.99
CA GLN A 214 16.57 2.87 -24.61
C GLN A 214 16.73 4.39 -24.55
N VAL A 215 15.74 5.06 -23.96
CA VAL A 215 15.65 6.52 -23.98
C VAL A 215 15.31 7.06 -22.59
N GLU A 216 15.87 8.20 -22.21
CA GLU A 216 15.39 8.90 -21.03
C GLU A 216 13.92 9.34 -21.17
N PRO A 217 13.11 9.26 -20.09
CA PRO A 217 11.70 9.67 -20.12
C PRO A 217 11.46 11.12 -20.57
N GLY A 218 12.44 12.01 -20.44
CA GLY A 218 12.34 13.40 -20.88
C GLY A 218 12.28 13.56 -22.40
N ALA A 219 12.98 12.70 -23.14
CA ALA A 219 13.06 12.76 -24.60
C ALA A 219 11.85 12.12 -25.31
N PHE A 220 10.99 11.40 -24.58
CA PHE A 220 9.78 10.76 -25.12
C PHE A 220 8.90 11.73 -25.90
N ARG A 221 8.72 12.96 -25.40
CA ARG A 221 7.86 13.98 -26.06
C ARG A 221 8.43 14.41 -27.41
N ASN A 222 9.75 14.56 -27.51
CA ASN A 222 10.43 14.97 -28.74
C ASN A 222 10.34 13.85 -29.79
N LEU A 223 10.62 12.61 -29.38
CA LEU A 223 10.53 11.42 -30.25
C LEU A 223 9.10 11.19 -30.73
N HIS A 224 8.11 11.29 -29.84
CA HIS A 224 6.70 11.15 -30.22
C HIS A 224 6.28 12.18 -31.27
N ASN A 225 6.64 13.46 -31.08
CA ASN A 225 6.32 14.51 -32.04
C ASN A 225 7.01 14.25 -33.40
N PHE A 226 8.29 13.85 -33.37
CA PHE A 226 9.02 13.50 -34.59
C PHE A 226 8.35 12.34 -35.35
N VAL A 227 8.03 11.23 -34.68
CA VAL A 227 7.35 10.09 -35.32
C VAL A 227 6.01 10.49 -35.94
N GLN A 228 5.25 11.39 -35.30
CA GLN A 228 3.99 11.89 -35.84
C GLN A 228 4.19 12.76 -37.09
N THR A 229 5.20 13.65 -37.07
CA THR A 229 5.49 14.57 -38.18
C THR A 229 6.13 13.86 -39.38
N SER A 230 7.19 13.08 -39.15
CA SER A 230 8.00 12.46 -40.20
C SER A 230 7.26 11.36 -40.95
N ALA A 231 6.29 10.71 -40.30
CA ALA A 231 5.51 9.65 -40.92
C ALA A 231 4.13 10.10 -41.46
N ARG A 232 3.83 11.40 -41.50
CA ARG A 232 2.50 11.94 -41.91
C ARG A 232 1.33 11.20 -41.24
N GLY A 233 1.49 10.79 -39.97
CA GLY A 233 0.49 10.02 -39.21
C GLY A 233 0.54 8.48 -39.36
N SER A 234 1.45 7.91 -40.16
CA SER A 234 1.65 6.44 -40.28
C SER A 234 2.69 5.87 -39.29
N GLY A 235 3.32 6.74 -38.51
CA GLY A 235 4.37 6.37 -37.56
C GLY A 235 3.76 5.83 -36.27
N ARG A 236 4.28 4.69 -35.79
CA ARG A 236 3.77 4.04 -34.57
C ARG A 236 4.88 4.00 -33.53
N LEU A 237 4.63 4.58 -32.36
CA LEU A 237 5.51 4.52 -31.21
C LEU A 237 4.87 3.58 -30.18
N GLU A 238 5.56 2.48 -29.86
CA GLU A 238 5.16 1.52 -28.84
C GLU A 238 6.14 1.61 -27.65
N VAL A 239 5.62 1.68 -26.44
CA VAL A 239 6.44 1.58 -25.22
C VAL A 239 6.53 0.10 -24.86
N LEU A 240 7.71 -0.50 -24.98
CA LEU A 240 7.95 -1.90 -24.60
C LEU A 240 8.09 -2.03 -23.07
N SER A 241 8.87 -1.15 -22.44
CA SER A 241 8.99 -1.08 -20.99
C SER A 241 9.11 0.36 -20.49
N LEU A 242 8.46 0.64 -19.36
CA LEU A 242 8.50 1.95 -18.69
C LEU A 242 9.78 2.15 -17.86
N ALA A 243 10.49 1.06 -17.51
CA ALA A 243 11.74 1.07 -16.78
C ALA A 243 12.54 -0.20 -17.12
N VAL A 244 13.72 -0.04 -17.71
CA VAL A 244 14.66 -1.16 -17.92
C VAL A 244 15.48 -1.33 -16.65
N MET A 245 15.36 -2.49 -15.99
CA MET A 245 16.07 -2.79 -14.76
C MET A 245 16.71 -4.18 -14.85
N ALA A 246 18.02 -4.28 -14.62
CA ALA A 246 18.71 -5.55 -14.39
C ALA A 246 18.43 -6.03 -12.94
N GLY A 247 18.35 -7.35 -12.70
CA GLY A 247 17.88 -7.92 -11.43
C GLY A 247 18.46 -7.31 -10.14
N GLY A 248 17.70 -7.33 -9.04
CA GLY A 248 17.87 -6.51 -7.82
C GLY A 248 19.28 -6.38 -7.20
N ALA A 249 19.52 -5.25 -6.53
CA ALA A 249 20.75 -4.92 -5.78
C ALA A 249 20.77 -5.55 -4.38
N THR A 250 21.96 -5.84 -3.85
CA THR A 250 22.16 -6.46 -2.52
C THR A 250 22.48 -5.42 -1.45
N LEU A 251 22.19 -5.77 -0.18
CA LEU A 251 22.32 -4.87 0.97
C LEU A 251 23.81 -4.51 1.29
N GLU A 252 24.75 -5.36 0.86
CA GLU A 252 26.19 -5.21 1.09
C GLU A 252 26.81 -4.11 0.21
N GLU A 253 26.32 -3.91 -1.01
CA GLU A 253 26.82 -2.90 -1.94
C GLU A 253 26.55 -1.47 -1.46
N PHE A 254 25.46 -1.27 -0.71
CA PHE A 254 25.13 0.02 -0.09
C PHE A 254 26.02 0.37 1.09
N ALA A 255 26.39 -0.64 1.90
CA ALA A 255 27.24 -0.44 3.07
C ALA A 255 28.64 0.04 2.66
N ASN A 256 29.11 -0.37 1.48
CA ASN A 256 30.43 -0.02 0.97
C ASN A 256 30.56 1.46 0.53
N TRP A 257 29.45 2.18 0.36
CA TRP A 257 29.47 3.62 0.05
C TRP A 257 29.67 4.48 1.31
N GLY A 258 29.20 4.01 2.46
CA GLY A 258 29.06 4.81 3.68
C GLY A 258 30.32 4.99 4.53
N ALA A 259 31.52 4.66 4.04
CA ALA A 259 32.75 4.77 4.81
C ALA A 259 33.86 5.48 4.02
N GLN A 260 33.76 6.80 3.91
CA GLN A 260 34.94 7.64 3.66
C GLN A 260 35.48 8.09 5.03
N PRO A 261 36.63 7.56 5.52
CA PRO A 261 37.27 8.12 6.69
C PRO A 261 37.79 9.51 6.36
N VAL A 262 37.33 10.53 7.09
CA VAL A 262 37.92 11.86 7.06
C VAL A 262 39.35 11.73 7.58
N ALA A 263 40.33 11.77 6.67
CA ALA A 263 41.73 11.77 7.02
C ALA A 263 42.05 13.07 7.77
N VAL A 264 42.17 12.99 9.09
CA VAL A 264 42.77 14.05 9.91
C VAL A 264 44.26 14.04 9.63
N ALA A 265 44.74 15.02 8.88
CA ALA A 265 46.15 15.21 8.59
C ALA A 265 46.91 15.58 9.88
N VAL A 266 47.77 14.68 10.34
CA VAL A 266 48.87 15.00 11.26
C VAL A 266 50.11 15.27 10.41
N PRO A 267 50.81 16.41 10.54
CA PRO A 267 51.97 16.67 9.71
C PRO A 267 53.26 16.08 10.31
N ALA A 268 54.18 15.79 9.38
CA ALA A 268 55.63 15.57 9.51
C ALA A 268 56.14 14.14 9.78
N ALA A 269 56.82 13.57 8.78
CA ALA A 269 58.28 13.49 8.80
C ALA A 269 58.84 13.04 7.43
N VAL A 270 59.91 13.72 7.03
CA VAL A 270 60.73 13.48 5.85
C VAL A 270 61.59 12.22 6.06
N SER A 271 61.69 11.33 5.07
CA SER A 271 62.94 10.59 4.82
C SER A 271 63.02 10.03 3.40
N LEU A 272 64.24 10.03 2.90
CA LEU A 272 64.69 9.84 1.53
C LEU A 272 64.87 8.37 1.11
N GLY A 273 64.69 8.13 -0.19
CA GLY A 273 65.68 7.38 -0.99
C GLY A 273 65.40 5.90 -1.28
N GLY A 274 65.34 5.55 -2.58
CA GLY A 274 65.50 4.17 -3.05
C GLY A 274 64.96 3.92 -4.46
N ARG A 275 65.86 3.68 -5.42
CA ARG A 275 65.63 3.53 -6.87
C ARG A 275 64.97 2.20 -7.29
N PRO A 276 64.52 2.08 -8.57
CA PRO A 276 63.67 1.01 -9.09
C PRO A 276 64.44 -0.12 -9.79
N ALA A 277 63.77 -1.27 -10.01
CA ALA A 277 64.21 -2.30 -10.93
C ALA A 277 63.03 -2.93 -11.69
N SER A 278 63.31 -3.25 -12.95
CA SER A 278 62.47 -3.58 -14.09
C SER A 278 62.35 -5.08 -14.39
N GLY A 279 61.38 -5.44 -15.24
CA GLY A 279 61.27 -6.71 -16.00
C GLY A 279 59.97 -7.45 -15.67
N GLY A 280 59.02 -7.77 -16.55
CA GLY A 280 59.04 -7.93 -18.01
C GLY A 280 58.93 -9.42 -18.34
N GLU A 281 57.76 -9.91 -18.78
CA GLU A 281 57.59 -10.88 -19.88
C GLU A 281 56.12 -11.31 -20.08
N ALA A 282 55.85 -11.74 -21.31
CA ALA A 282 54.55 -11.97 -21.94
C ALA A 282 54.33 -13.48 -22.25
N ALA A 283 53.16 -13.78 -22.84
CA ALA A 283 52.69 -15.05 -23.42
C ALA A 283 52.21 -16.12 -22.40
N ALA A 284 51.26 -17.01 -22.68
CA ALA A 284 50.72 -17.53 -23.94
C ALA A 284 49.28 -18.06 -23.77
N ALA A 285 48.60 -18.20 -24.91
CA ALA A 285 47.26 -18.77 -25.11
C ALA A 285 47.23 -20.31 -24.96
N ALA A 286 46.04 -20.85 -24.67
CA ALA A 286 45.62 -22.18 -25.12
C ALA A 286 44.08 -22.28 -25.17
N GLU A 287 43.56 -22.46 -26.38
CA GLU A 287 42.19 -22.84 -26.72
C GLU A 287 41.93 -24.33 -26.48
N SER A 288 40.68 -24.72 -26.25
CA SER A 288 40.19 -26.05 -26.64
C SER A 288 38.69 -26.02 -26.99
N ASN A 289 38.46 -25.86 -28.30
CA ASN A 289 37.49 -26.49 -29.20
C ASN A 289 36.27 -27.31 -28.71
N GLY A 290 35.17 -27.07 -29.43
CA GLY A 290 34.23 -28.08 -29.97
C GLY A 290 33.06 -28.46 -29.04
N GLY A 291 31.81 -28.60 -29.48
CA GLY A 291 31.23 -28.76 -30.80
C GLY A 291 29.83 -29.36 -30.60
N ALA A 292 28.92 -29.00 -31.50
CA ALA A 292 27.46 -29.16 -31.44
C ALA A 292 26.90 -30.59 -31.39
N SER A 293 25.64 -30.73 -30.92
CA SER A 293 24.57 -31.48 -31.61
C SER A 293 23.24 -31.46 -30.83
N GLY A 294 22.16 -30.94 -31.44
CA GLY A 294 20.78 -31.43 -31.19
C GLY A 294 20.59 -32.83 -31.83
N PRO A 295 19.39 -33.46 -31.84
CA PRO A 295 18.18 -32.85 -32.44
C PRO A 295 16.76 -33.36 -32.00
N TYR A 296 15.73 -32.61 -32.46
CA TYR A 296 14.45 -33.04 -33.08
C TYR A 296 13.11 -33.30 -32.32
N ALA A 297 12.06 -32.85 -33.05
CA ALA A 297 10.60 -33.19 -33.11
C ALA A 297 9.63 -32.47 -32.14
N THR A 298 8.71 -31.55 -32.51
CA THR A 298 7.62 -31.40 -33.53
C THR A 298 6.33 -32.19 -33.29
N ALA A 299 5.21 -31.46 -33.04
CA ALA A 299 3.82 -31.64 -33.54
C ALA A 299 2.90 -30.62 -32.81
N ALA A 300 2.30 -29.62 -33.48
CA ALA A 300 0.97 -29.63 -34.13
C ALA A 300 -0.20 -29.70 -33.12
N GLU A 301 -1.37 -29.04 -33.20
CA GLU A 301 -2.00 -27.98 -34.00
C GLU A 301 -3.42 -27.85 -33.37
N GLY A 302 -4.10 -26.68 -33.40
CA GLY A 302 -5.49 -26.62 -32.91
C GLY A 302 -6.08 -25.24 -32.66
N GLN A 303 -6.49 -24.56 -33.73
CA GLN A 303 -7.32 -23.35 -33.73
C GLN A 303 -8.68 -23.53 -33.02
N ARG A 304 -9.19 -22.43 -32.43
CA ARG A 304 -10.56 -21.96 -32.73
C ARG A 304 -10.71 -20.45 -32.49
N ARG A 305 -11.47 -19.87 -33.42
CA ARG A 305 -11.78 -18.46 -33.68
C ARG A 305 -12.74 -17.85 -32.64
N ALA A 306 -12.66 -16.55 -32.45
CA ALA A 306 -13.83 -15.66 -32.56
C ALA A 306 -13.37 -14.21 -32.85
N SER A 307 -14.08 -13.58 -33.78
CA SER A 307 -13.78 -12.30 -34.45
C SER A 307 -15.03 -11.42 -34.45
N GLY A 308 -14.82 -10.10 -34.46
CA GLY A 308 -15.79 -9.08 -34.90
C GLY A 308 -16.51 -8.38 -33.74
N ALA A 309 -16.27 -7.08 -33.48
CA ALA A 309 -16.80 -5.89 -34.20
C ALA A 309 -18.32 -5.72 -33.99
N ALA A 310 -18.97 -4.56 -33.91
CA ALA A 310 -18.71 -3.13 -33.78
C ALA A 310 -20.12 -2.47 -33.87
N ALA A 311 -20.20 -1.14 -33.69
CA ALA A 311 -21.28 -0.23 -34.13
C ALA A 311 -22.46 0.08 -33.18
N SER A 312 -22.33 1.26 -32.54
CA SER A 312 -23.20 2.46 -32.65
C SER A 312 -24.68 2.34 -33.06
N GLY A 313 -25.53 3.13 -32.39
CA GLY A 313 -26.57 3.91 -33.09
C GLY A 313 -27.89 4.14 -32.37
N SER A 314 -28.00 5.32 -31.71
CA SER A 314 -29.13 6.27 -31.73
C SER A 314 -30.58 5.81 -31.48
N GLY A 315 -31.26 6.54 -30.57
CA GLY A 315 -32.61 7.01 -30.90
C GLY A 315 -33.70 6.89 -29.82
N ARG A 316 -33.96 8.04 -29.18
CA ARG A 316 -35.29 8.67 -29.04
C ARG A 316 -36.34 8.13 -28.03
N THR A 317 -36.63 9.05 -27.09
CA THR A 317 -37.94 9.66 -26.74
C THR A 317 -38.97 8.93 -25.87
N GLY A 318 -39.57 9.76 -25.01
CA GLY A 318 -40.96 9.65 -24.53
C GLY A 318 -41.02 9.21 -23.07
N GLN A 319 -41.25 10.13 -22.13
CA GLN A 319 -42.57 10.45 -21.56
C GLN A 319 -43.17 9.25 -20.80
N ALA A 320 -43.85 9.39 -19.68
CA ALA A 320 -44.14 10.44 -18.71
C ALA A 320 -45.11 9.75 -17.72
N ALA A 321 -45.20 10.31 -16.51
CA ALA A 321 -46.34 10.16 -15.60
C ALA A 321 -46.57 8.76 -14.99
N ALA A 322 -47.20 8.60 -13.85
CA ALA A 322 -47.51 9.42 -12.68
C ALA A 322 -48.31 8.49 -11.77
N ALA A 323 -48.36 8.85 -10.48
CA ALA A 323 -49.41 8.49 -9.53
C ALA A 323 -49.47 7.02 -9.06
N ALA A 324 -49.93 6.70 -7.86
CA ALA A 324 -50.19 7.43 -6.63
C ALA A 324 -50.67 6.39 -5.61
N ALA A 325 -50.59 6.76 -4.33
CA ALA A 325 -51.40 6.29 -3.19
C ALA A 325 -51.23 4.81 -2.79
N GLY A 326 -51.14 4.44 -1.52
CA GLY A 326 -51.74 5.01 -0.31
C GLY A 326 -52.35 3.80 0.42
N ALA A 327 -51.77 3.35 1.53
CA ALA A 327 -52.13 3.72 2.90
C ALA A 327 -53.23 2.82 3.52
N ALA A 328 -53.09 2.66 4.85
CA ALA A 328 -53.95 1.98 5.82
C ALA A 328 -53.82 0.44 5.86
N GLY A 329 -53.55 -0.22 6.98
CA GLY A 329 -53.60 0.18 8.38
C GLY A 329 -54.82 -0.43 9.08
N THR A 330 -54.57 -1.31 10.07
CA THR A 330 -55.41 -1.77 11.19
C THR A 330 -54.90 -3.17 11.59
N GLY A 331 -54.76 -3.61 12.84
CA GLY A 331 -55.19 -3.13 14.16
C GLY A 331 -55.46 -4.37 15.04
N GLY A 332 -55.16 -4.30 16.35
CA GLY A 332 -55.56 -5.32 17.35
C GLY A 332 -54.42 -6.25 17.80
N ARG A 333 -53.74 -6.18 18.96
CA ARG A 333 -54.04 -5.92 20.39
C ARG A 333 -54.26 -7.23 21.20
N ARG A 334 -53.43 -7.35 22.26
CA ARG A 334 -53.55 -8.07 23.55
C ARG A 334 -52.95 -9.48 23.70
N GLY A 335 -52.23 -9.64 24.82
CA GLY A 335 -52.17 -10.87 25.62
C GLY A 335 -50.76 -11.29 25.99
N GLY A 336 -50.40 -11.19 27.28
CA GLY A 336 -49.09 -11.57 27.82
C GLY A 336 -48.92 -13.06 28.11
N GLY A 337 -47.71 -13.44 28.52
CA GLY A 337 -47.35 -14.78 29.00
C GLY A 337 -45.84 -14.92 29.19
N GLU A 338 -45.45 -15.42 30.35
CA GLU A 338 -44.09 -15.61 30.88
C GLU A 338 -43.22 -16.67 30.17
N ALA A 339 -41.91 -16.53 30.41
CA ALA A 339 -40.89 -17.56 30.69
C ALA A 339 -40.49 -18.64 29.65
N ASP A 340 -39.16 -18.65 29.45
CA ASP A 340 -38.26 -19.81 29.30
C ASP A 340 -38.32 -20.72 28.06
N GLY A 341 -37.16 -21.24 27.66
CA GLY A 341 -37.05 -22.34 26.70
C GLY A 341 -36.18 -22.06 25.47
N GLY A 342 -35.03 -22.75 25.41
CA GLY A 342 -33.99 -22.57 24.40
C GLY A 342 -34.34 -22.90 22.94
N GLY A 343 -33.63 -22.23 22.04
CA GLY A 343 -33.57 -22.54 20.62
C GLY A 343 -32.32 -23.35 20.29
N ALA A 344 -32.52 -24.64 19.99
CA ALA A 344 -31.52 -25.54 19.44
C ALA A 344 -31.02 -25.07 18.07
N GLY A 345 -29.73 -24.79 17.96
CA GLY A 345 -29.03 -24.55 16.69
C GLY A 345 -28.49 -25.86 16.11
N ALA A 346 -28.77 -26.08 14.83
CA ALA A 346 -28.49 -27.29 14.06
C ALA A 346 -27.07 -27.87 14.25
N ALA A 347 -27.01 -29.16 14.59
CA ALA A 347 -25.78 -29.94 14.69
C ALA A 347 -25.21 -30.25 13.29
N GLY A 348 -24.28 -29.44 12.82
CA GLY A 348 -23.39 -29.82 11.72
C GLY A 348 -22.51 -30.99 12.15
N VAL A 349 -22.42 -32.03 11.32
CA VAL A 349 -21.61 -33.23 11.55
C VAL A 349 -20.14 -32.82 11.71
N GLN A 350 -19.62 -32.92 12.94
CA GLN A 350 -18.21 -32.66 13.24
C GLN A 350 -17.42 -33.94 13.00
N ALA A 351 -16.52 -33.94 12.01
CA ALA A 351 -15.59 -35.04 11.84
C ALA A 351 -14.36 -34.82 12.74
N VAL A 352 -13.98 -35.84 13.50
CA VAL A 352 -12.81 -35.79 14.38
C VAL A 352 -11.57 -36.05 13.53
N VAL A 353 -10.71 -35.04 13.38
CA VAL A 353 -9.45 -35.12 12.61
C VAL A 353 -8.34 -35.73 13.45
N TYR A 354 -8.32 -35.42 14.75
CA TYR A 354 -7.37 -36.00 15.69
C TYR A 354 -8.13 -36.43 16.95
N PRO A 355 -8.18 -37.74 17.27
CA PRO A 355 -8.81 -38.23 18.49
C PRO A 355 -8.03 -37.71 19.70
N ARG A 356 -8.73 -37.54 20.83
CA ARG A 356 -8.18 -36.96 22.06
C ARG A 356 -6.81 -37.57 22.41
N GLY A 357 -5.77 -36.75 22.32
CA GLY A 357 -4.38 -37.15 22.57
C GLY A 357 -3.56 -36.04 23.20
N PRO A 358 -2.31 -36.31 23.60
CA PRO A 358 -1.44 -35.31 24.19
C PRO A 358 -0.99 -34.30 23.13
N VAL A 359 -0.79 -33.05 23.55
CA VAL A 359 -0.44 -31.94 22.66
C VAL A 359 0.86 -32.19 21.87
N ARG A 360 1.80 -32.94 22.45
CA ARG A 360 3.07 -33.31 21.83
C ARG A 360 2.94 -34.24 20.61
N GLU A 361 1.85 -34.98 20.49
CA GLU A 361 1.62 -36.00 19.45
C GLU A 361 0.76 -35.49 18.28
N LEU A 362 0.62 -34.16 18.14
CA LEU A 362 -0.07 -33.57 16.98
C LEU A 362 0.69 -33.84 15.66
N PRO A 363 -0.01 -34.22 14.57
CA PRO A 363 0.58 -34.41 13.23
C PRO A 363 1.37 -33.18 12.73
N GLU A 364 2.37 -33.41 11.87
CA GLU A 364 3.24 -32.33 11.32
C GLU A 364 2.48 -31.24 10.56
N GLU A 365 1.34 -31.59 9.95
CA GLU A 365 0.41 -30.68 9.27
C GLU A 365 -0.15 -29.57 10.20
N HIS A 366 -0.06 -29.76 11.52
CA HIS A 366 -0.49 -28.81 12.54
C HIS A 366 0.65 -28.39 13.49
N SER A 367 1.90 -28.45 13.02
CA SER A 367 3.11 -28.07 13.76
C SER A 367 3.05 -26.66 14.38
N SER A 368 2.52 -25.67 13.65
CA SER A 368 2.32 -24.31 14.17
C SER A 368 1.36 -24.23 15.36
N ARG A 369 0.38 -25.14 15.45
CA ARG A 369 -0.53 -25.23 16.58
C ARG A 369 0.12 -25.96 17.76
N ARG A 370 0.93 -26.98 17.49
CA ARG A 370 1.72 -27.72 18.49
C ARG A 370 2.66 -26.78 19.27
N GLU A 371 3.38 -25.90 18.58
CA GLU A 371 4.24 -24.90 19.25
C GLU A 371 3.45 -23.97 20.19
N ARG A 372 2.28 -23.51 19.75
CA ARG A 372 1.42 -22.64 20.57
C ARG A 372 0.84 -23.36 21.78
N PHE A 373 0.54 -24.65 21.66
CA PHE A 373 -0.08 -25.43 22.72
C PHE A 373 0.95 -26.01 23.70
N ALA A 374 2.23 -26.07 23.32
CA ALA A 374 3.33 -26.50 24.18
C ALA A 374 3.41 -25.69 25.48
N GLU A 375 3.01 -24.40 25.46
CA GLU A 375 2.90 -23.58 26.68
C GLU A 375 2.02 -24.22 27.76
N LEU A 376 0.95 -24.93 27.39
CA LEU A 376 0.06 -25.58 28.37
C LEU A 376 0.77 -26.70 29.13
N ASP A 377 1.52 -27.54 28.41
CA ASP A 377 2.28 -28.64 29.02
C ASP A 377 3.44 -28.12 29.89
N THR A 378 4.02 -26.96 29.55
CA THR A 378 5.05 -26.33 30.42
C THR A 378 4.47 -25.78 31.72
N LEU A 379 3.22 -25.32 31.72
CA LEU A 379 2.56 -24.74 32.90
C LEU A 379 1.99 -25.82 33.81
N GLN A 380 1.39 -26.85 33.23
CA GLN A 380 0.82 -27.98 33.96
C GLN A 380 0.83 -29.20 33.01
N PRO A 381 1.55 -30.29 33.31
CA PRO A 381 1.58 -31.44 32.41
C PRO A 381 0.24 -32.20 32.40
N GLY A 382 -0.11 -32.78 31.24
CA GLY A 382 -1.24 -33.69 31.11
C GLY A 382 -2.47 -33.13 30.40
N TRP A 383 -2.33 -32.01 29.67
CA TRP A 383 -3.42 -31.50 28.85
C TRP A 383 -3.62 -32.40 27.62
N THR A 384 -4.88 -32.62 27.27
CA THR A 384 -5.24 -33.37 26.05
C THR A 384 -6.04 -32.48 25.11
N VAL A 385 -5.85 -32.67 23.82
CA VAL A 385 -6.50 -31.87 22.77
C VAL A 385 -7.15 -32.78 21.75
N GLU A 386 -8.31 -32.36 21.28
CA GLU A 386 -9.07 -33.00 20.22
C GLU A 386 -9.27 -31.99 19.10
N LEU A 387 -8.95 -32.38 17.86
CA LEU A 387 -9.15 -31.53 16.68
C LEU A 387 -10.38 -32.01 15.93
N ARG A 388 -11.31 -31.09 15.69
CA ARG A 388 -12.55 -31.35 14.96
C ARG A 388 -12.66 -30.42 13.76
N THR A 389 -13.13 -30.92 12.63
CA THR A 389 -13.52 -30.08 11.50
C THR A 389 -14.94 -29.60 11.66
N LYS A 390 -15.14 -28.32 11.36
CA LYS A 390 -16.44 -27.68 11.28
C LYS A 390 -16.46 -26.92 9.95
N GLY A 391 -16.97 -27.59 8.91
CA GLY A 391 -16.79 -27.14 7.52
C GLY A 391 -15.31 -27.13 7.14
N ASP A 392 -14.84 -26.02 6.55
CA ASP A 392 -13.46 -25.87 6.09
C ASP A 392 -12.46 -25.48 7.21
N THR A 393 -12.93 -25.29 8.44
CA THR A 393 -12.07 -24.87 9.57
C THR A 393 -11.87 -26.00 10.58
N VAL A 394 -10.62 -26.19 11.01
CA VAL A 394 -10.27 -27.14 12.10
C VAL A 394 -10.27 -26.40 13.43
N GLU A 395 -11.21 -26.72 14.32
CA GLU A 395 -11.31 -26.23 15.69
C GLU A 395 -10.56 -27.15 16.66
N ALA A 396 -9.90 -26.57 17.67
CA ALA A 396 -9.19 -27.31 18.73
C ALA A 396 -9.95 -27.19 20.06
N VAL A 397 -10.27 -28.33 20.66
CA VAL A 397 -10.95 -28.44 21.95
C VAL A 397 -9.99 -29.00 22.98
N PHE A 398 -9.78 -28.27 24.07
CA PHE A 398 -8.86 -28.64 25.14
C PHE A 398 -9.59 -29.29 26.32
N PHE A 399 -8.91 -30.26 26.92
CA PHE A 399 -9.36 -30.99 28.10
C PHE A 399 -8.32 -30.89 29.21
N HIS A 400 -8.79 -30.58 30.41
CA HIS A 400 -7.98 -30.51 31.61
C HIS A 400 -7.43 -31.90 31.97
N PRO A 401 -6.29 -32.01 32.69
CA PRO A 401 -5.76 -33.30 33.16
C PRO A 401 -6.75 -34.15 33.98
N SER A 402 -7.76 -33.53 34.62
CA SER A 402 -8.86 -34.23 35.30
C SER A 402 -9.90 -34.86 34.37
N GLY A 403 -9.82 -34.60 33.06
CA GLY A 403 -10.75 -35.09 32.05
C GLY A 403 -11.89 -34.14 31.69
N GLU A 404 -11.96 -32.96 32.31
CA GLU A 404 -12.99 -31.96 32.04
C GLU A 404 -12.76 -31.21 30.72
N ARG A 405 -13.85 -30.95 29.97
CA ARG A 405 -13.80 -30.19 28.72
C ARG A 405 -13.74 -28.69 28.98
N VAL A 406 -12.63 -28.05 28.62
CA VAL A 406 -12.40 -26.60 28.82
C VAL A 406 -12.76 -25.78 27.57
N GLY A 407 -12.80 -26.42 26.40
CA GLY A 407 -13.20 -25.77 25.15
C GLY A 407 -12.02 -25.04 24.51
N ALA A 408 -12.05 -23.70 24.48
CA ALA A 408 -11.07 -22.89 23.76
C ALA A 408 -9.71 -22.76 24.48
N PHE A 409 -8.64 -22.57 23.71
CA PHE A 409 -7.26 -22.43 24.21
C PHE A 409 -7.10 -21.32 25.27
N ALA A 410 -7.78 -20.18 25.10
CA ALA A 410 -7.69 -19.06 26.04
C ALA A 410 -8.16 -19.42 27.46
N ASN A 411 -9.17 -20.29 27.57
CA ASN A 411 -9.67 -20.77 28.86
C ASN A 411 -8.70 -21.79 29.47
N ALA A 412 -8.19 -22.73 28.65
CA ALA A 412 -7.18 -23.71 29.07
C ALA A 412 -5.92 -23.02 29.63
N ARG A 413 -5.41 -22.00 28.94
CA ARG A 413 -4.22 -21.24 29.38
C ARG A 413 -4.46 -20.49 30.69
N ARG A 414 -5.65 -19.93 30.89
CA ARG A 414 -6.00 -19.25 32.13
C ARG A 414 -6.02 -20.22 33.31
N MET A 415 -6.58 -21.42 33.12
CA MET A 415 -6.62 -22.46 34.15
C MET A 415 -5.22 -23.01 34.45
N ALA A 416 -4.42 -23.30 33.43
CA ALA A 416 -3.03 -23.76 33.61
C ALA A 416 -2.17 -22.73 34.36
N LEU A 417 -2.33 -21.43 34.07
CA LEU A 417 -1.65 -20.36 34.81
C LEU A 417 -2.11 -20.25 36.27
N GLN A 418 -3.40 -20.46 36.54
CA GLN A 418 -3.92 -20.47 37.91
C GLN A 418 -3.40 -21.67 38.70
N ALA A 419 -3.35 -22.86 38.09
CA ALA A 419 -2.80 -24.07 38.70
C ALA A 419 -1.29 -23.94 38.98
N SER A 420 -0.54 -23.40 38.02
CA SER A 420 0.90 -23.12 38.18
C SER A 420 1.16 -22.16 39.35
N LYS A 421 0.36 -21.09 39.48
CA LYS A 421 0.44 -20.14 40.61
C LYS A 421 -0.02 -20.71 41.95
N ALA A 422 -0.79 -21.79 41.97
CA ALA A 422 -1.20 -22.46 43.20
C ALA A 422 -0.20 -23.53 43.64
N THR A 423 0.68 -23.97 42.73
CA THR A 423 1.70 -25.00 42.96
C THR A 423 3.09 -24.40 43.23
N ALA A 424 3.34 -23.18 42.74
CA ALA A 424 4.48 -22.33 43.10
C ALA A 424 4.17 -21.53 44.37
#